data_AF-A0A3D5P6L1-F1
#
_entry.id   AF-A0A3D5P6L1-F1
#
_cell.length_a   1.000
_cell.length_b   1.000
_cell.length_c   1.000
_cell.angle_alpha   90.00
_cell.angle_beta   90.00
_cell.angle_gamma   90.00
#
_symmetry.space_group_name_H-M   'P 1'
#
loop_
_entity.id
_entity.type
_entity.pdbx_description
1 polymer ?
#
loop_
_entity_poly.entity_id
_entity_poly.type
_entity_poly.pdbx_seq_one_letter_code
_entity_poly.pdbx_strand_id
1 'polypeptide(L)'
;GRLTPVRAAVFSCNADHGFPDADVVSHVLKHSPDLALFLGDQFYEGSGGFGIQTDTIEAASLDMLHKWYMFGWSYRELFRHIPTAFIPDDHDVYHGNIWGESGRKAPTEAGWGAPAQDQGGFKMPPEWVNAVQVAQTSHLPDPYDPTPVDQGIGVYYTRWDYGGVSFAILEDRKFKSSPSNVMPPEARVLNGWIQNPNFDVTQHRDPPGSELLGTRQMKFLEAWSEDWSGSAQMKVVLSQTNFASVHSIPSDAMSGAILPSLPMPQPGTYVEGDKIAADMDSNGWPSQKRDDVLRILRRCSAFHIAGDQHLATVVRHGIDDFGDAGFTFTGPALNNIWPRRWWPPREDRQAPLDIPGPEYTGDFLDGFGNRITVHASANPRATGLQPALLHDRVTGYGIVIFDKANERITIECWPRHMDPSQDQAVQFEGWPITLHSDDGDGRKPVGYLPSIRVRGLDHDPVVELRSVSGKLVYSRRIQGMEFNLPVFDYGPHVVRIGDPDQALWLERTVQPNRQPATTLFFDFTQ
;
A
#
# COMPACT_ATOMS: atom_id res chain seq x y z
N GLY A 1 22.18 -10.29 -10.83
CA GLY A 1 21.42 -11.24 -11.68
C GLY A 1 19.95 -11.21 -11.30
N ARG A 2 19.06 -11.85 -12.07
CA ARG A 2 17.59 -11.82 -11.83
C ARG A 2 17.17 -12.27 -10.43
N LEU A 3 17.95 -13.14 -9.79
CA LEU A 3 17.68 -13.68 -8.45
C LEU A 3 18.45 -12.97 -7.33
N THR A 4 19.30 -11.99 -7.66
CA THR A 4 20.01 -11.20 -6.63
C THR A 4 18.98 -10.46 -5.78
N PRO A 5 19.06 -10.53 -4.43
CA PRO A 5 18.14 -9.79 -3.57
C PRO A 5 18.11 -8.30 -3.93
N VAL A 6 16.92 -7.71 -3.90
CA VAL A 6 16.72 -6.26 -4.12
C VAL A 6 16.25 -5.66 -2.80
N ARG A 7 16.89 -4.58 -2.35
CA ARG A 7 16.51 -3.82 -1.16
C ARG A 7 15.84 -2.52 -1.56
N ALA A 8 14.60 -2.33 -1.15
CA ALA A 8 13.86 -1.09 -1.31
C ALA A 8 13.86 -0.32 0.01
N ALA A 9 14.28 0.94 -0.03
CA ALA A 9 14.01 1.89 1.05
C ALA A 9 12.62 2.49 0.87
N VAL A 10 11.81 2.52 1.93
CA VAL A 10 10.39 2.91 1.89
C VAL A 10 10.16 4.12 2.79
N PHE A 11 9.51 5.14 2.21
CA PHE A 11 9.28 6.44 2.82
C PHE A 11 7.88 6.97 2.52
N SER A 12 7.35 7.77 3.44
CA SER A 12 6.13 8.57 3.26
C SER A 12 6.09 9.68 4.31
N CYS A 13 5.21 10.66 4.15
CA CYS A 13 4.80 11.59 5.22
C CYS A 13 5.98 12.37 5.82
N ASN A 14 6.47 13.32 5.03
CA ASN A 14 7.64 14.13 5.31
C ASN A 14 7.29 15.57 5.73
N ALA A 15 6.82 15.74 6.97
CA ALA A 15 6.81 17.07 7.57
C ALA A 15 8.22 17.63 7.75
N ASP A 16 8.36 18.94 7.95
CA ASP A 16 9.65 19.63 7.90
C ASP A 16 10.39 19.71 9.24
N HIS A 17 9.84 19.13 10.31
CA HIS A 17 10.41 19.19 11.65
C HIS A 17 11.83 18.61 11.76
N GLY A 18 12.15 17.63 10.92
CA GLY A 18 13.46 16.97 10.85
C GLY A 18 14.40 17.53 9.79
N PHE A 19 13.99 18.56 9.03
CA PHE A 19 14.79 19.11 7.94
C PHE A 19 16.20 19.52 8.42
N PRO A 20 17.29 19.13 7.72
CA PRO A 20 17.34 18.53 6.38
C PRO A 20 17.49 17.00 6.37
N ASP A 21 17.00 16.29 7.38
CA ASP A 21 16.89 14.83 7.44
C ASP A 21 18.20 14.03 7.27
N ALA A 22 19.33 14.66 7.63
CA ALA A 22 20.66 14.09 7.44
C ALA A 22 20.88 12.78 8.22
N ASP A 23 20.23 12.63 9.37
CA ASP A 23 20.24 11.41 10.18
C ASP A 23 19.59 10.24 9.43
N VAL A 24 18.39 10.44 8.88
CA VAL A 24 17.68 9.42 8.07
C VAL A 24 18.53 9.00 6.88
N VAL A 25 19.04 9.96 6.11
CA VAL A 25 19.86 9.65 4.93
C VAL A 25 21.10 8.84 5.30
N SER A 26 21.80 9.24 6.37
CA SER A 26 22.98 8.53 6.88
C SER A 26 22.65 7.09 7.30
N HIS A 27 21.53 6.88 7.97
CA HIS A 27 21.10 5.55 8.43
C HIS A 27 20.64 4.66 7.27
N VAL A 28 19.85 5.20 6.34
CA VAL A 28 19.37 4.48 5.15
C VAL A 28 20.55 4.01 4.29
N LEU A 29 21.55 4.87 4.04
CA LEU A 29 22.70 4.51 3.20
C LEU A 29 23.50 3.33 3.74
N LYS A 30 23.47 3.08 5.06
CA LYS A 30 24.15 1.93 5.69
C LYS A 30 23.50 0.59 5.33
N HIS A 31 22.23 0.59 4.94
CA HIS A 31 21.54 -0.60 4.42
C HIS A 31 21.92 -0.94 2.98
N SER A 32 22.61 -0.03 2.28
CA SER A 32 22.91 -0.13 0.84
C SER A 32 21.66 -0.50 0.02
N PRO A 33 20.59 0.31 0.08
CA PRO A 33 19.39 0.06 -0.72
C PRO A 33 19.72 0.08 -2.21
N ASP A 34 18.97 -0.70 -3.00
CA ASP A 34 19.09 -0.75 -4.46
C ASP A 34 18.12 0.22 -5.15
N LEU A 35 17.04 0.62 -4.45
CA LEU A 35 16.04 1.58 -4.90
C LEU A 35 15.35 2.25 -3.71
N ALA A 36 14.67 3.38 -3.97
CA ALA A 36 13.86 4.07 -2.96
C ALA A 36 12.44 4.33 -3.46
N LEU A 37 11.47 4.33 -2.53
CA LEU A 37 10.05 4.52 -2.77
C LEU A 37 9.54 5.61 -1.82
N PHE A 38 9.06 6.72 -2.36
CA PHE A 38 8.33 7.75 -1.60
C PHE A 38 6.86 7.69 -2.00
N LEU A 39 6.02 7.36 -1.04
CA LEU A 39 4.65 6.92 -1.26
C LEU A 39 3.62 7.97 -0.81
N GLY A 40 3.88 9.24 -1.11
CA GLY A 40 3.01 10.34 -0.72
C GLY A 40 3.62 11.28 0.32
N ASP A 41 3.05 12.48 0.37
CA ASP A 41 3.37 13.53 1.34
C ASP A 41 4.87 13.86 1.37
N GLN A 42 5.43 14.10 0.19
CA GLN A 42 6.82 14.54 0.06
C GLN A 42 7.05 15.88 0.79
N PHE A 43 6.00 16.69 0.89
CA PHE A 43 5.89 17.88 1.73
C PHE A 43 4.44 18.09 2.17
N TYR A 44 4.24 18.98 3.15
CA TYR A 44 2.93 19.44 3.61
C TYR A 44 2.69 20.90 3.23
N GLU A 45 1.44 21.35 3.32
CA GLU A 45 1.04 22.74 3.05
C GLU A 45 1.84 23.77 3.83
N GLY A 46 2.22 23.42 5.06
CA GLY A 46 2.99 24.27 5.98
C GLY A 46 4.51 24.17 5.84
N SER A 47 5.03 23.29 4.98
CA SER A 47 6.48 23.02 4.90
C SER A 47 7.30 24.26 4.58
N GLY A 48 8.37 24.46 5.34
CA GLY A 48 9.23 25.64 5.30
C GLY A 48 8.74 26.80 6.16
N GLY A 49 7.65 26.61 6.93
CA GLY A 49 7.02 27.67 7.72
C GLY A 49 6.18 28.65 6.91
N PHE A 50 5.93 28.35 5.64
CA PHE A 50 5.04 29.10 4.76
C PHE A 50 3.72 28.35 4.64
N GLY A 51 2.59 29.07 4.52
CA GLY A 51 1.32 28.45 4.17
C GLY A 51 1.27 28.03 2.69
N ILE A 52 0.07 28.00 2.13
CA ILE A 52 -0.14 27.79 0.69
C ILE A 52 -0.33 29.13 -0.02
N GLN A 53 0.04 29.17 -1.30
CA GLN A 53 -0.31 30.26 -2.22
C GLN A 53 -1.37 29.80 -3.21
N THR A 54 -2.42 30.61 -3.39
CA THR A 54 -3.57 30.27 -4.26
C THR A 54 -3.97 31.41 -5.20
N ASP A 55 -3.32 32.57 -5.12
CA ASP A 55 -3.70 33.80 -5.85
C ASP A 55 -3.53 33.68 -7.38
N THR A 56 -2.37 33.18 -7.82
CA THR A 56 -2.10 32.88 -9.23
C THR A 56 -1.38 31.55 -9.37
N ILE A 57 -1.44 30.96 -10.57
CA ILE A 57 -0.73 29.71 -10.88
C ILE A 57 0.76 29.88 -10.64
N GLU A 58 1.35 31.01 -11.03
CA GLU A 58 2.78 31.28 -10.87
C GLU A 58 3.19 31.34 -9.39
N ALA A 59 2.43 32.07 -8.56
CA ALA A 59 2.71 32.18 -7.13
C ALA A 59 2.57 30.81 -6.43
N ALA A 60 1.49 30.08 -6.74
CA ALA A 60 1.26 28.73 -6.24
C ALA A 60 2.36 27.75 -6.69
N SER A 61 2.83 27.84 -7.93
CA SER A 61 3.91 26.98 -8.45
C SER A 61 5.24 27.30 -7.78
N LEU A 62 5.56 28.57 -7.51
CA LEU A 62 6.77 28.94 -6.78
C LEU A 62 6.74 28.44 -5.33
N ASP A 63 5.57 28.54 -4.67
CA ASP A 63 5.37 27.99 -3.33
C ASP A 63 5.58 26.47 -3.30
N MET A 64 4.99 25.75 -4.27
CA MET A 64 5.19 24.31 -4.43
C MET A 64 6.65 23.96 -4.69
N LEU A 65 7.31 24.66 -5.62
CA LEU A 65 8.71 24.39 -5.97
C LEU A 65 9.66 24.65 -4.81
N HIS A 66 9.36 25.60 -3.93
CA HIS A 66 10.13 25.81 -2.71
C HIS A 66 10.06 24.58 -1.79
N LYS A 67 8.85 24.05 -1.56
CA LYS A 67 8.63 22.84 -0.75
C LYS A 67 9.29 21.61 -1.40
N TRP A 68 9.16 21.47 -2.71
CA TRP A 68 9.84 20.44 -3.51
C TRP A 68 11.37 20.54 -3.42
N TYR A 69 11.92 21.76 -3.40
CA TYR A 69 13.36 21.99 -3.23
C TYR A 69 13.85 21.55 -1.85
N MET A 70 13.08 21.78 -0.78
CA MET A 70 13.43 21.30 0.56
C MET A 70 13.48 19.76 0.60
N PHE A 71 12.47 19.09 0.05
CA PHE A 71 12.47 17.63 -0.09
C PHE A 71 13.68 17.12 -0.89
N GLY A 72 13.93 17.75 -2.04
CA GLY A 72 15.10 17.52 -2.88
C GLY A 72 16.41 17.67 -2.11
N TRP A 73 16.53 18.73 -1.29
CA TRP A 73 17.70 18.97 -0.46
C TRP A 73 17.90 17.83 0.53
N SER A 74 16.88 17.48 1.32
CA SER A 74 16.98 16.48 2.39
C SER A 74 17.54 15.17 1.87
N TYR A 75 17.01 14.66 0.75
CA TYR A 75 17.27 13.29 0.29
C TYR A 75 18.17 13.19 -0.95
N ARG A 76 18.77 14.29 -1.42
CA ARG A 76 19.64 14.31 -2.63
C ARG A 76 20.71 13.22 -2.68
N GLU A 77 21.26 12.82 -1.54
CA GLU A 77 22.31 11.78 -1.51
C GLU A 77 21.74 10.40 -1.81
N LEU A 78 20.46 10.13 -1.48
CA LEU A 78 19.77 8.92 -1.94
C LEU A 78 19.53 9.00 -3.45
N PHE A 79 18.94 10.09 -3.92
CA PHE A 79 18.55 10.27 -5.33
C PHE A 79 19.74 10.21 -6.29
N ARG A 80 20.92 10.62 -5.83
CA ARG A 80 22.15 10.59 -6.62
C ARG A 80 22.65 9.19 -6.92
N HIS A 81 22.31 8.21 -6.08
CA HIS A 81 22.95 6.90 -6.09
C HIS A 81 22.02 5.77 -6.50
N ILE A 82 20.71 5.91 -6.27
CA ILE A 82 19.75 4.85 -6.51
C ILE A 82 18.51 5.36 -7.25
N PRO A 83 17.93 4.53 -8.14
CA PRO A 83 16.66 4.86 -8.77
C PRO A 83 15.57 5.00 -7.70
N THR A 84 14.72 6.01 -7.88
CA THR A 84 13.71 6.36 -6.89
C THR A 84 12.37 6.57 -7.58
N ALA A 85 11.30 5.99 -7.03
CA ALA A 85 9.92 6.29 -7.43
C ALA A 85 9.29 7.25 -6.42
N PHE A 86 8.59 8.26 -6.92
CA PHE A 86 7.76 9.16 -6.11
C PHE A 86 6.33 9.05 -6.61
N ILE A 87 5.37 9.06 -5.69
CA ILE A 87 3.95 9.22 -6.03
C ILE A 87 3.33 10.29 -5.11
N PRO A 88 2.63 11.29 -5.66
CA PRO A 88 1.95 12.30 -4.86
C PRO A 88 0.74 11.72 -4.11
N ASP A 89 0.49 12.28 -2.94
CA ASP A 89 -0.72 12.09 -2.13
C ASP A 89 -1.46 13.44 -1.95
N ASP A 90 -2.39 13.53 -0.99
CA ASP A 90 -3.24 14.69 -0.74
C ASP A 90 -2.48 15.98 -0.40
N HIS A 91 -1.53 15.91 0.52
CA HIS A 91 -0.81 17.10 0.98
C HIS A 91 0.07 17.72 -0.11
N ASP A 92 0.59 16.90 -1.04
CA ASP A 92 1.36 17.37 -2.20
C ASP A 92 0.55 18.30 -3.12
N VAL A 93 -0.78 18.15 -3.12
CA VAL A 93 -1.71 18.95 -3.93
C VAL A 93 -2.58 19.90 -3.09
N TYR A 94 -2.13 20.22 -1.88
CA TYR A 94 -2.75 21.14 -0.92
C TYR A 94 -4.13 20.71 -0.42
N HIS A 95 -4.29 19.41 -0.19
CA HIS A 95 -5.43 18.82 0.49
C HIS A 95 -5.00 18.22 1.84
N GLY A 96 -5.83 18.39 2.88
CA GLY A 96 -5.67 17.58 4.08
C GLY A 96 -6.18 16.15 3.92
N ASN A 97 -7.18 15.97 3.05
CA ASN A 97 -7.62 14.70 2.48
C ASN A 97 -8.13 14.97 1.06
N ILE A 98 -7.79 14.09 0.11
CA ILE A 98 -8.25 14.22 -1.28
C ILE A 98 -9.17 13.07 -1.68
N TRP A 99 -10.32 13.45 -2.24
CA TRP A 99 -11.22 12.56 -2.94
C TRP A 99 -11.19 12.96 -4.40
N GLY A 100 -10.32 12.34 -5.21
CA GLY A 100 -9.99 12.87 -6.53
C GLY A 100 -11.18 12.93 -7.49
N GLU A 101 -12.23 12.10 -7.28
CA GLU A 101 -13.48 12.13 -8.07
C GLU A 101 -13.22 12.21 -9.58
N SER A 102 -12.21 11.46 -10.05
CA SER A 102 -11.76 11.46 -11.44
C SER A 102 -11.41 12.86 -11.98
N GLY A 103 -10.75 13.70 -11.18
CA GLY A 103 -10.24 15.00 -11.61
C GLY A 103 -11.24 16.15 -11.59
N ARG A 104 -12.40 15.98 -10.97
CA ARG A 104 -13.41 17.05 -10.83
C ARG A 104 -12.84 18.29 -10.15
N LYS A 105 -13.50 19.42 -10.33
CA LYS A 105 -13.20 20.65 -9.59
C LYS A 105 -13.89 20.61 -8.23
N ALA A 106 -13.13 20.78 -7.16
CA ALA A 106 -13.69 21.04 -5.84
C ALA A 106 -14.09 22.52 -5.74
N PRO A 107 -15.37 22.85 -5.46
CA PRO A 107 -15.79 24.22 -5.17
C PRO A 107 -15.10 24.75 -3.90
N THR A 108 -14.57 25.96 -3.95
CA THR A 108 -13.84 26.60 -2.83
C THR A 108 -14.51 27.89 -2.34
N GLU A 109 -15.69 28.23 -2.86
CA GLU A 109 -16.41 29.47 -2.56
C GLU A 109 -16.86 29.54 -1.08
N ALA A 110 -17.08 28.37 -0.46
CA ALA A 110 -17.48 28.24 0.94
C ALA A 110 -16.30 27.99 1.90
N GLY A 111 -15.06 27.99 1.41
CA GLY A 111 -13.84 27.76 2.19
C GLY A 111 -12.83 26.84 1.49
N TRP A 112 -11.65 26.66 2.08
CA TRP A 112 -10.53 25.87 1.50
C TRP A 112 -10.19 24.58 2.26
N GLY A 113 -10.71 24.42 3.48
CA GLY A 113 -10.47 23.23 4.31
C GLY A 113 -11.45 22.10 4.00
N ALA A 114 -11.84 21.35 5.04
CA ALA A 114 -12.80 20.25 4.95
C ALA A 114 -14.06 20.57 4.10
N PRO A 115 -14.70 21.76 4.18
CA PRO A 115 -15.88 22.06 3.36
C PRO A 115 -15.67 21.96 1.85
N ALA A 116 -14.48 22.28 1.34
CA ALA A 116 -14.14 22.13 -0.07
C ALA A 116 -13.65 20.72 -0.40
N GLN A 117 -12.84 20.13 0.49
CA GLN A 117 -12.34 18.76 0.34
C GLN A 117 -13.51 17.78 0.18
N ASP A 118 -14.51 17.88 1.04
CA ASP A 118 -15.69 17.00 1.05
C ASP A 118 -16.61 17.15 -0.17
N GLN A 119 -16.41 18.14 -1.03
CA GLN A 119 -17.14 18.20 -2.31
C GLN A 119 -16.52 17.26 -3.35
N GLY A 120 -15.29 16.80 -3.10
CA GLY A 120 -14.48 16.00 -4.01
C GLY A 120 -13.94 16.78 -5.20
N GLY A 121 -12.90 16.21 -5.82
CA GLY A 121 -12.10 16.86 -6.83
C GLY A 121 -10.90 17.63 -6.26
N PHE A 122 -10.24 18.39 -7.13
CA PHE A 122 -9.06 19.19 -6.82
C PHE A 122 -9.46 20.65 -6.52
N LYS A 123 -8.92 21.22 -5.44
CA LYS A 123 -9.11 22.64 -5.07
C LYS A 123 -8.31 23.59 -5.97
N MET A 124 -7.10 23.17 -6.36
CA MET A 124 -6.22 23.92 -7.24
C MET A 124 -6.58 23.72 -8.73
N PRO A 125 -6.35 24.72 -9.61
CA PRO A 125 -6.58 24.56 -11.05
C PRO A 125 -5.74 23.45 -11.69
N PRO A 126 -6.23 22.83 -12.78
CA PRO A 126 -5.58 21.66 -13.40
C PRO A 126 -4.15 21.94 -13.91
N GLU A 127 -3.84 23.17 -14.33
CA GLU A 127 -2.50 23.57 -14.75
C GLU A 127 -1.49 23.43 -13.61
N TRP A 128 -1.87 23.84 -12.40
CA TRP A 128 -1.01 23.71 -11.22
C TRP A 128 -0.93 22.25 -10.76
N VAL A 129 -2.05 21.52 -10.73
CA VAL A 129 -2.07 20.09 -10.38
C VAL A 129 -1.13 19.29 -11.32
N ASN A 130 -1.19 19.56 -12.61
CA ASN A 130 -0.29 18.94 -13.59
C ASN A 130 1.17 19.34 -13.36
N ALA A 131 1.48 20.57 -12.93
CA ALA A 131 2.83 20.97 -12.58
C ALA A 131 3.38 20.17 -11.38
N VAL A 132 2.56 19.91 -10.35
CA VAL A 132 2.92 19.02 -9.23
C VAL A 132 3.22 17.61 -9.74
N GLN A 133 2.31 17.04 -10.55
CA GLN A 133 2.50 15.69 -11.09
C GLN A 133 3.78 15.60 -11.94
N VAL A 134 4.04 16.57 -12.82
CA VAL A 134 5.27 16.57 -13.62
C VAL A 134 6.51 16.65 -12.74
N ALA A 135 6.52 17.49 -11.70
CA ALA A 135 7.65 17.61 -10.80
C ALA A 135 7.94 16.29 -10.06
N GLN A 136 6.90 15.55 -9.69
CA GLN A 136 7.04 14.35 -8.87
C GLN A 136 7.08 13.05 -9.66
N THR A 137 6.46 12.92 -10.83
CA THR A 137 6.26 11.62 -11.48
C THR A 137 6.78 11.53 -12.92
N SER A 138 7.35 12.60 -13.48
CA SER A 138 7.82 12.61 -14.88
C SER A 138 8.96 11.63 -15.20
N HIS A 139 9.61 11.07 -14.17
CA HIS A 139 10.64 10.04 -14.31
C HIS A 139 10.09 8.61 -14.25
N LEU A 140 8.81 8.43 -13.90
CA LEU A 140 8.16 7.13 -13.96
C LEU A 140 7.98 6.68 -15.43
N PRO A 141 7.84 5.37 -15.69
CA PRO A 141 7.45 4.89 -17.01
C PRO A 141 6.12 5.52 -17.47
N ASP A 142 5.91 5.55 -18.79
CA ASP A 142 4.68 6.09 -19.37
C ASP A 142 3.43 5.43 -18.74
N PRO A 143 2.34 6.17 -18.51
CA PRO A 143 1.13 5.62 -17.92
C PRO A 143 0.53 4.50 -18.78
N TYR A 144 -0.06 3.49 -18.15
CA TYR A 144 -0.66 2.35 -18.86
C TYR A 144 -1.76 2.79 -19.85
N ASP A 145 -2.56 3.77 -19.44
CA ASP A 145 -3.49 4.48 -20.31
C ASP A 145 -3.35 5.98 -19.99
N PRO A 146 -2.71 6.78 -20.88
CA PRO A 146 -2.36 8.18 -20.60
C PRO A 146 -3.52 9.15 -20.78
N THR A 147 -4.74 8.67 -21.01
CA THR A 147 -5.91 9.55 -21.19
C THR A 147 -6.11 10.42 -19.94
N PRO A 148 -6.14 11.76 -20.04
CA PRO A 148 -6.41 12.62 -18.88
C PRO A 148 -7.78 12.31 -18.26
N VAL A 149 -7.92 12.63 -16.97
CA VAL A 149 -9.21 12.65 -16.29
C VAL A 149 -9.89 14.02 -16.48
N ASP A 150 -10.95 14.32 -15.72
CA ASP A 150 -11.65 15.61 -15.84
C ASP A 150 -10.70 16.80 -15.67
N GLN A 151 -11.08 17.93 -16.27
CA GLN A 151 -10.27 19.16 -16.35
C GLN A 151 -8.94 19.03 -17.10
N GLY A 152 -8.66 17.88 -17.74
CA GLY A 152 -7.38 17.67 -18.42
C GLY A 152 -6.22 17.37 -17.46
N ILE A 153 -6.53 16.89 -16.25
CA ILE A 153 -5.51 16.44 -15.29
C ILE A 153 -4.93 15.11 -15.78
N GLY A 154 -3.61 15.03 -15.88
CA GLY A 154 -2.89 13.82 -16.29
C GLY A 154 -2.97 12.70 -15.26
N VAL A 155 -2.52 11.52 -15.67
CA VAL A 155 -2.41 10.30 -14.86
C VAL A 155 -0.98 9.74 -14.97
N TYR A 156 -0.55 8.96 -13.99
CA TYR A 156 0.78 8.36 -13.90
C TYR A 156 0.78 6.87 -13.48
N TYR A 157 -0.38 6.25 -13.21
CA TYR A 157 -0.42 4.82 -12.88
C TYR A 157 0.24 3.96 -13.97
N THR A 158 1.19 3.12 -13.57
CA THR A 158 2.07 2.41 -14.51
C THR A 158 2.73 1.18 -13.88
N ARG A 159 3.46 0.43 -14.70
CA ARG A 159 4.33 -0.68 -14.29
C ARG A 159 5.78 -0.22 -14.33
N TRP A 160 6.53 -0.48 -13.26
CA TRP A 160 7.98 -0.31 -13.21
C TRP A 160 8.67 -1.64 -12.87
N ASP A 161 9.61 -2.10 -13.70
CA ASP A 161 10.37 -3.32 -13.44
C ASP A 161 11.80 -2.99 -13.00
N TYR A 162 12.23 -3.58 -11.89
CA TYR A 162 13.58 -3.39 -11.38
C TYR A 162 14.11 -4.64 -10.67
N GLY A 163 15.28 -5.12 -11.10
CA GLY A 163 15.99 -6.22 -10.43
C GLY A 163 15.17 -7.50 -10.26
N GLY A 164 14.28 -7.82 -11.21
CA GLY A 164 13.39 -8.99 -11.16
C GLY A 164 12.14 -8.81 -10.29
N VAL A 165 11.86 -7.61 -9.80
CA VAL A 165 10.60 -7.26 -9.12
C VAL A 165 9.79 -6.36 -10.07
N SER A 166 8.51 -6.70 -10.24
CA SER A 166 7.57 -5.88 -11.03
C SER A 166 6.68 -5.09 -10.07
N PHE A 167 6.75 -3.76 -10.18
CA PHE A 167 5.99 -2.82 -9.36
C PHE A 167 4.79 -2.28 -10.15
N ALA A 168 3.57 -2.45 -9.62
CA ALA A 168 2.41 -1.68 -10.05
C ALA A 168 2.33 -0.40 -9.22
N ILE A 169 2.33 0.75 -9.89
CA ILE A 169 2.23 2.08 -9.27
C ILE A 169 0.79 2.58 -9.45
N LEU A 170 0.14 2.92 -8.34
CA LEU A 170 -1.26 3.35 -8.31
C LEU A 170 -1.43 4.86 -8.07
N GLU A 171 -2.62 5.32 -8.43
CA GLU A 171 -3.20 6.62 -8.11
C GLU A 171 -4.48 6.39 -7.30
N ASP A 172 -4.36 5.85 -6.09
CA ASP A 172 -5.52 5.42 -5.31
C ASP A 172 -6.43 6.58 -4.85
N ARG A 173 -5.85 7.78 -4.76
CA ARG A 173 -6.53 9.05 -4.50
C ARG A 173 -7.32 9.61 -5.67
N LYS A 174 -6.83 9.41 -6.91
CA LYS A 174 -7.28 10.16 -8.10
C LYS A 174 -8.75 9.89 -8.47
N PHE A 175 -9.21 8.67 -8.26
CA PHE A 175 -10.53 8.21 -8.70
C PHE A 175 -11.51 8.01 -7.54
N LYS A 176 -11.00 8.01 -6.31
CA LYS A 176 -11.79 7.75 -5.11
C LYS A 176 -12.93 8.74 -4.97
N SER A 177 -14.13 8.22 -4.70
CA SER A 177 -15.31 9.03 -4.44
C SER A 177 -15.16 9.82 -3.15
N SER A 178 -15.75 11.00 -3.09
CA SER A 178 -15.91 11.70 -1.83
C SER A 178 -17.01 11.05 -1.00
N PRO A 179 -16.72 10.60 0.23
CA PRO A 179 -17.73 10.11 1.17
C PRO A 179 -18.97 10.99 1.27
N SER A 180 -18.81 12.31 1.35
CA SER A 180 -19.93 13.25 1.52
C SER A 180 -20.85 13.33 0.30
N ASN A 181 -20.38 12.92 -0.89
CA ASN A 181 -21.18 12.88 -2.11
C ASN A 181 -22.03 11.60 -2.22
N VAL A 182 -21.59 10.49 -1.62
CA VAL A 182 -22.20 9.16 -1.82
C VAL A 182 -22.87 8.60 -0.58
N MET A 183 -22.42 8.99 0.62
CA MET A 183 -23.00 8.53 1.89
C MET A 183 -24.36 9.19 2.14
N PRO A 184 -25.27 8.52 2.89
CA PRO A 184 -26.51 9.13 3.34
C PRO A 184 -26.24 10.42 4.15
N PRO A 185 -27.02 11.51 3.96
CA PRO A 185 -26.84 12.76 4.69
C PRO A 185 -26.86 12.61 6.22
N GLU A 186 -27.55 11.59 6.72
CA GLU A 186 -27.61 11.25 8.14
C GLU A 186 -26.24 10.87 8.72
N ALA A 187 -25.29 10.40 7.90
CA ALA A 187 -23.93 10.13 8.33
C ALA A 187 -23.20 11.40 8.77
N ARG A 188 -23.59 12.57 8.24
CA ARG A 188 -22.96 13.86 8.50
C ARG A 188 -21.45 13.79 8.31
N VAL A 189 -21.01 13.27 7.17
CA VAL A 189 -19.59 13.08 6.90
C VAL A 189 -18.88 14.43 6.93
N LEU A 190 -17.74 14.47 7.62
CA LEU A 190 -16.82 15.58 7.66
C LEU A 190 -15.40 15.04 7.49
N ASN A 191 -14.75 15.38 6.38
CA ASN A 191 -13.38 15.00 6.06
C ASN A 191 -13.12 13.49 6.15
N GLY A 192 -14.05 12.67 5.64
CA GLY A 192 -13.97 11.21 5.71
C GLY A 192 -14.44 10.58 7.02
N TRP A 193 -14.83 11.39 8.02
CA TRP A 193 -15.28 10.91 9.34
C TRP A 193 -16.78 11.10 9.53
N ILE A 194 -17.47 10.06 9.99
CA ILE A 194 -18.89 10.12 10.36
C ILE A 194 -19.08 10.92 11.64
N GLN A 195 -19.85 12.01 11.59
CA GLN A 195 -20.13 12.87 12.76
C GLN A 195 -21.44 12.53 13.48
N ASN A 196 -22.25 11.62 12.94
CA ASN A 196 -23.44 11.13 13.63
C ASN A 196 -23.10 9.92 14.52
N PRO A 197 -23.15 10.03 15.86
CA PRO A 197 -22.78 8.93 16.77
C PRO A 197 -23.74 7.73 16.71
N ASN A 198 -24.94 7.91 16.14
CA ASN A 198 -25.92 6.84 15.99
C ASN A 198 -25.87 6.17 14.60
N PHE A 199 -24.94 6.58 13.74
CA PHE A 199 -24.82 6.02 12.40
C PHE A 199 -23.83 4.86 12.40
N ASP A 200 -24.32 3.66 12.05
CA ASP A 200 -23.49 2.48 11.93
C ASP A 200 -22.91 2.37 10.50
N VAL A 201 -21.64 2.74 10.36
CA VAL A 201 -20.93 2.68 9.08
C VAL A 201 -20.82 1.26 8.52
N THR A 202 -20.85 0.23 9.38
CA THR A 202 -20.72 -1.17 8.94
C THR A 202 -21.94 -1.66 8.16
N GLN A 203 -23.08 -0.96 8.28
CA GLN A 203 -24.28 -1.18 7.45
C GLN A 203 -24.28 -0.36 6.15
N HIS A 204 -23.32 0.56 5.97
CA HIS A 204 -23.25 1.52 4.87
C HIS A 204 -21.85 1.59 4.24
N ARG A 205 -21.22 0.43 4.08
CA ARG A 205 -19.82 0.29 3.63
C ARG A 205 -19.63 0.57 2.15
N ASP A 206 -20.68 0.35 1.37
CA ASP A 206 -20.69 0.40 -0.08
C ASP A 206 -21.87 1.24 -0.58
N PRO A 207 -21.89 2.55 -0.29
CA PRO A 207 -22.96 3.40 -0.79
C PRO A 207 -23.00 3.35 -2.33
N PRO A 208 -24.20 3.37 -2.95
CA PRO A 208 -24.33 3.30 -4.40
C PRO A 208 -23.51 4.39 -5.11
N GLY A 209 -22.76 3.99 -6.14
CA GLY A 209 -21.93 4.90 -6.93
C GLY A 209 -20.56 5.21 -6.33
N SER A 210 -20.20 4.64 -5.18
CA SER A 210 -18.86 4.75 -4.63
C SER A 210 -17.81 4.05 -5.49
N GLU A 211 -16.62 4.65 -5.56
CA GLU A 211 -15.49 4.23 -6.36
C GLU A 211 -14.18 4.38 -5.58
N LEU A 212 -13.19 3.55 -5.93
CA LEU A 212 -11.85 3.57 -5.33
C LEU A 212 -10.78 3.86 -6.38
N LEU A 213 -10.41 2.87 -7.19
CA LEU A 213 -9.35 3.02 -8.21
C LEU A 213 -9.90 3.44 -9.59
N GLY A 214 -11.20 3.31 -9.82
CA GLY A 214 -11.81 3.53 -11.13
C GLY A 214 -11.51 2.41 -12.13
N THR A 215 -12.36 2.30 -13.16
CA THR A 215 -12.30 1.17 -14.12
C THR A 215 -10.97 1.06 -14.87
N ARG A 216 -10.29 2.19 -15.14
CA ARG A 216 -9.04 2.20 -15.92
C ARG A 216 -7.86 1.61 -15.15
N GLN A 217 -7.69 1.97 -13.87
CA GLN A 217 -6.68 1.35 -13.02
C GLN A 217 -7.01 -0.11 -12.71
N MET A 218 -8.28 -0.47 -12.56
CA MET A 218 -8.67 -1.87 -12.39
C MET A 218 -8.27 -2.72 -13.60
N LYS A 219 -8.48 -2.22 -14.83
CA LYS A 219 -8.01 -2.90 -16.06
C LYS A 219 -6.48 -3.00 -16.13
N PHE A 220 -5.78 -1.96 -15.71
CA PHE A 220 -4.32 -1.98 -15.58
C PHE A 220 -3.88 -3.09 -14.61
N LEU A 221 -4.45 -3.13 -13.40
CA LEU A 221 -4.13 -4.14 -12.40
C LEU A 221 -4.44 -5.56 -12.87
N GLU A 222 -5.57 -5.77 -13.55
CA GLU A 222 -5.90 -7.07 -14.15
C GLU A 222 -4.83 -7.50 -15.15
N ALA A 223 -4.50 -6.64 -16.12
CA ALA A 223 -3.47 -6.92 -17.13
C ALA A 223 -2.09 -7.14 -16.49
N TRP A 224 -1.69 -6.30 -15.55
CA TRP A 224 -0.43 -6.42 -14.83
C TRP A 224 -0.36 -7.69 -13.99
N SER A 225 -1.45 -8.14 -13.37
CA SER A 225 -1.46 -9.36 -12.55
C SER A 225 -1.18 -10.62 -13.37
N GLU A 226 -1.58 -10.64 -14.64
CA GLU A 226 -1.36 -11.74 -15.58
C GLU A 226 -0.01 -11.65 -16.30
N ASP A 227 0.54 -10.44 -16.46
CA ASP A 227 1.78 -10.22 -17.18
C ASP A 227 3.03 -10.44 -16.32
N TRP A 228 3.66 -11.60 -16.49
CA TRP A 228 4.94 -11.97 -15.87
C TRP A 228 6.15 -11.83 -16.81
N SER A 229 6.00 -11.13 -17.94
CA SER A 229 7.11 -10.79 -18.85
C SER A 229 8.14 -9.86 -18.16
N GLY A 230 9.23 -9.54 -18.85
CA GLY A 230 10.28 -8.67 -18.31
C GLY A 230 11.05 -9.35 -17.17
N SER A 231 11.02 -10.68 -17.12
CA SER A 231 11.73 -11.50 -16.13
C SER A 231 11.28 -11.32 -14.67
N ALA A 232 10.05 -10.82 -14.44
CA ALA A 232 9.49 -10.65 -13.11
C ALA A 232 9.49 -11.98 -12.31
N GLN A 233 10.01 -11.94 -11.09
CA GLN A 233 10.04 -13.05 -10.12
C GLN A 233 9.11 -12.80 -8.92
N MET A 234 8.88 -11.52 -8.60
CA MET A 234 7.96 -11.08 -7.55
C MET A 234 7.15 -9.90 -8.08
N LYS A 235 5.94 -9.74 -7.53
CA LYS A 235 5.04 -8.63 -7.84
C LYS A 235 4.79 -7.80 -6.59
N VAL A 236 4.88 -6.49 -6.75
CA VAL A 236 4.68 -5.52 -5.68
C VAL A 236 3.71 -4.46 -6.18
N VAL A 237 2.78 -4.03 -5.35
CA VAL A 237 1.91 -2.88 -5.63
C VAL A 237 2.30 -1.74 -4.70
N LEU A 238 2.34 -0.53 -5.24
CA LEU A 238 2.64 0.72 -4.54
C LEU A 238 1.41 1.62 -4.59
N SER A 239 1.01 2.15 -3.45
CA SER A 239 -0.08 3.12 -3.37
C SER A 239 0.17 4.12 -2.24
N GLN A 240 -0.61 5.19 -2.24
CA GLN A 240 -0.54 6.22 -1.22
C GLN A 240 -1.00 5.64 0.12
N THR A 241 -2.12 4.90 0.15
CA THR A 241 -2.67 4.38 1.41
C THR A 241 -3.06 2.89 1.37
N ASN A 242 -3.15 2.31 2.56
CA ASN A 242 -3.44 0.90 2.83
C ASN A 242 -4.90 0.53 2.52
N PHE A 243 -5.15 -0.68 1.98
CA PHE A 243 -6.48 -1.30 1.80
C PHE A 243 -7.18 -1.74 3.11
N ALA A 244 -6.98 -1.01 4.22
CA ALA A 244 -7.60 -1.24 5.52
C ALA A 244 -7.53 0.00 6.41
N SER A 245 -8.48 0.14 7.33
CA SER A 245 -8.47 1.19 8.37
C SER A 245 -7.81 0.67 9.66
N VAL A 246 -6.50 0.86 9.81
CA VAL A 246 -5.73 0.28 10.93
C VAL A 246 -5.23 1.38 11.87
N HIS A 247 -6.15 1.97 12.61
CA HIS A 247 -5.83 2.83 13.75
C HIS A 247 -7.00 2.88 14.74
N SER A 248 -6.71 3.30 15.96
CA SER A 248 -7.65 3.50 17.04
C SER A 248 -7.66 4.96 17.48
N ILE A 249 -8.81 5.40 18.00
CA ILE A 249 -9.01 6.75 18.56
C ILE A 249 -9.71 6.62 19.92
N PRO A 250 -9.64 7.62 20.81
CA PRO A 250 -10.45 7.63 22.03
C PRO A 250 -11.92 7.34 21.74
N SER A 251 -12.57 6.54 22.58
CA SER A 251 -13.95 6.07 22.35
C SER A 251 -14.98 7.20 22.20
N ASP A 252 -14.76 8.34 22.86
CA ASP A 252 -15.58 9.54 22.80
C ASP A 252 -15.23 10.48 21.63
N ALA A 253 -14.12 10.24 20.93
CA ALA A 253 -13.73 11.03 19.76
C ALA A 253 -14.55 10.66 18.51
N MET A 254 -14.88 11.68 17.72
CA MET A 254 -15.58 11.52 16.44
C MET A 254 -14.64 11.53 15.22
N SER A 255 -13.37 11.85 15.42
CA SER A 255 -12.35 11.86 14.38
C SER A 255 -10.93 11.72 14.94
N GLY A 256 -9.97 11.45 14.06
CA GLY A 256 -8.55 11.45 14.38
C GLY A 256 -7.95 12.82 14.73
N ALA A 257 -8.71 13.92 14.66
CA ALA A 257 -8.22 15.28 14.93
C ALA A 257 -7.66 15.48 16.36
N ILE A 258 -8.05 14.60 17.29
CA ILE A 258 -7.54 14.64 18.67
C ILE A 258 -6.13 14.04 18.79
N LEU A 259 -5.72 13.14 17.89
CA LEU A 259 -4.50 12.33 17.98
C LEU A 259 -3.22 13.16 18.23
N PRO A 260 -2.98 14.30 17.54
CA PRO A 260 -1.76 15.09 17.75
C PRO A 260 -1.63 15.67 19.17
N SER A 261 -2.73 15.79 19.91
CA SER A 261 -2.78 16.34 21.27
C SER A 261 -2.68 15.29 22.38
N LEU A 262 -2.78 14.01 22.04
CA LEU A 262 -2.79 12.93 23.02
C LEU A 262 -1.39 12.72 23.60
N PRO A 263 -1.29 12.35 24.90
CA PRO A 263 0.00 12.05 25.52
C PRO A 263 0.61 10.79 24.92
N MET A 264 1.94 10.78 24.83
CA MET A 264 2.71 9.62 24.36
C MET A 264 2.81 8.58 25.49
N PRO A 265 2.29 7.35 25.32
CA PRO A 265 2.34 6.33 26.36
C PRO A 265 3.77 5.90 26.68
N GLN A 266 4.01 5.51 27.93
CA GLN A 266 5.29 4.89 28.30
C GLN A 266 5.44 3.53 27.60
N PRO A 267 6.67 3.07 27.30
CA PRO A 267 6.90 1.72 26.82
C PRO A 267 6.23 0.66 27.71
N GLY A 268 5.63 -0.36 27.10
CA GLY A 268 4.91 -1.43 27.82
C GLY A 268 3.49 -1.08 28.28
N THR A 269 3.00 0.15 28.11
CA THR A 269 1.61 0.50 28.42
C THR A 269 0.65 0.07 27.29
N TYR A 270 -0.50 -0.52 27.61
CA TYR A 270 -1.61 -0.65 26.65
C TYR A 270 -2.57 0.51 26.88
N VAL A 271 -2.93 1.24 25.82
CA VAL A 271 -3.89 2.35 25.95
C VAL A 271 -5.31 1.77 25.99
N GLU A 272 -5.98 1.93 27.12
CA GLU A 272 -7.37 1.51 27.30
C GLU A 272 -8.34 2.67 26.96
N GLY A 273 -9.58 2.33 26.57
CA GLY A 273 -10.63 3.31 26.26
C GLY A 273 -10.62 3.86 24.83
N ASP A 274 -9.77 3.30 23.96
CA ASP A 274 -9.80 3.52 22.52
C ASP A 274 -10.86 2.63 21.84
N LYS A 275 -11.28 3.02 20.63
CA LYS A 275 -12.09 2.22 19.70
C LYS A 275 -11.38 2.13 18.36
N ILE A 276 -11.65 1.08 17.59
CA ILE A 276 -11.19 0.98 16.19
C ILE A 276 -11.88 2.07 15.36
N ALA A 277 -11.08 2.79 14.57
CA ALA A 277 -11.56 3.90 13.75
C ALA A 277 -12.04 3.45 12.36
N ALA A 278 -13.10 4.10 11.88
CA ALA A 278 -13.60 3.99 10.52
C ALA A 278 -13.24 5.27 9.75
N ASP A 279 -12.03 5.32 9.21
CA ASP A 279 -11.51 6.46 8.45
C ASP A 279 -11.64 6.18 6.95
N MET A 280 -12.57 6.88 6.29
CA MET A 280 -12.83 6.66 4.85
C MET A 280 -11.68 7.15 3.98
N ASP A 281 -10.71 7.84 4.56
CA ASP A 281 -9.50 8.24 3.86
C ASP A 281 -8.58 7.06 3.57
N SER A 282 -8.56 6.05 4.45
CA SER A 282 -7.92 4.77 4.13
C SER A 282 -8.60 4.07 2.96
N ASN A 283 -7.88 3.19 2.24
CA ASN A 283 -8.50 2.34 1.23
C ASN A 283 -9.22 1.13 1.83
N GLY A 284 -9.48 1.11 3.15
CA GLY A 284 -10.46 0.21 3.75
C GLY A 284 -11.91 0.49 3.29
N TRP A 285 -12.14 1.68 2.70
CA TRP A 285 -13.43 2.10 2.17
C TRP A 285 -13.30 2.57 0.71
N PRO A 286 -14.28 2.27 -0.16
CA PRO A 286 -15.43 1.38 0.05
C PRO A 286 -15.02 -0.10 0.09
N SER A 287 -15.63 -0.90 0.98
CA SER A 287 -15.22 -2.27 1.28
C SER A 287 -15.26 -3.20 0.07
N GLN A 288 -16.31 -3.15 -0.76
CA GLN A 288 -16.46 -3.98 -1.95
C GLN A 288 -15.39 -3.66 -3.00
N LYS A 289 -15.09 -2.37 -3.19
CA LYS A 289 -14.06 -1.92 -4.13
C LYS A 289 -12.67 -2.34 -3.66
N ARG A 290 -12.40 -2.21 -2.36
CA ARG A 290 -11.20 -2.75 -1.71
C ARG A 290 -11.05 -4.25 -1.95
N ASP A 291 -12.10 -5.03 -1.73
CA ASP A 291 -12.08 -6.47 -1.96
C ASP A 291 -11.81 -6.83 -3.43
N ASP A 292 -12.36 -6.08 -4.39
CA ASP A 292 -12.10 -6.31 -5.81
C ASP A 292 -10.63 -6.12 -6.17
N VAL A 293 -9.97 -5.12 -5.59
CA VAL A 293 -8.51 -4.92 -5.74
C VAL A 293 -7.75 -6.09 -5.14
N LEU A 294 -8.06 -6.48 -3.90
CA LEU A 294 -7.39 -7.59 -3.23
C LEU A 294 -7.58 -8.92 -3.97
N ARG A 295 -8.74 -9.16 -4.60
CA ARG A 295 -8.96 -10.34 -5.46
C ARG A 295 -8.02 -10.37 -6.66
N ILE A 296 -7.61 -9.22 -7.21
CA ILE A 296 -6.63 -9.16 -8.31
C ILE A 296 -5.23 -9.41 -7.76
N LEU A 297 -4.83 -8.70 -6.70
CA LEU A 297 -3.51 -8.84 -6.09
C LEU A 297 -3.23 -10.28 -5.61
N ARG A 298 -4.25 -10.94 -5.03
CA ARG A 298 -4.21 -12.34 -4.60
C ARG A 298 -3.90 -13.31 -5.75
N ARG A 299 -4.36 -13.04 -6.98
CA ARG A 299 -4.13 -13.92 -8.14
C ARG A 299 -2.66 -13.99 -8.53
N CYS A 300 -1.84 -13.04 -8.13
CA CYS A 300 -0.43 -13.01 -8.48
C CYS A 300 0.48 -12.91 -7.25
N SER A 301 -0.07 -13.20 -6.07
CA SER A 301 0.60 -13.11 -4.77
C SER A 301 1.35 -11.79 -4.57
N ALA A 302 0.74 -10.68 -5.00
CA ALA A 302 1.39 -9.38 -4.91
C ALA A 302 1.52 -8.92 -3.46
N PHE A 303 2.72 -8.44 -3.10
CA PHE A 303 2.96 -7.73 -1.85
C PHE A 303 2.64 -6.24 -2.01
N HIS A 304 2.02 -5.62 -1.02
CA HIS A 304 1.63 -4.21 -1.07
C HIS A 304 2.51 -3.36 -0.17
N ILE A 305 2.99 -2.22 -0.68
CA ILE A 305 3.66 -1.18 0.11
C ILE A 305 2.86 0.11 0.01
N ALA A 306 2.56 0.72 1.16
CA ALA A 306 1.76 1.94 1.27
C ALA A 306 2.40 3.00 2.19
N GLY A 307 1.94 4.26 2.04
CA GLY A 307 2.24 5.41 2.90
C GLY A 307 1.02 5.88 3.71
N ASP A 308 0.84 7.21 3.82
CA ASP A 308 -0.31 7.97 4.39
C ASP A 308 -0.65 7.73 5.87
N GLN A 309 -0.60 6.50 6.37
CA GLN A 309 -1.22 6.18 7.65
C GLN A 309 -0.46 6.72 8.86
N HIS A 310 0.76 7.24 8.71
CA HIS A 310 1.60 7.75 9.81
C HIS A 310 1.80 6.75 10.96
N LEU A 311 1.55 5.47 10.70
CA LEU A 311 1.66 4.36 11.63
C LEU A 311 2.16 3.18 10.83
N ALA A 312 3.37 2.71 11.15
CA ALA A 312 3.88 1.56 10.44
C ALA A 312 3.11 0.31 10.84
N THR A 313 2.64 -0.46 9.86
CA THR A 313 1.88 -1.69 10.10
C THR A 313 2.26 -2.76 9.09
N VAL A 314 2.24 -4.02 9.53
CA VAL A 314 2.17 -5.17 8.61
C VAL A 314 0.81 -5.84 8.81
N VAL A 315 0.01 -5.88 7.75
CA VAL A 315 -1.36 -6.38 7.77
C VAL A 315 -1.51 -7.45 6.71
N ARG A 316 -2.10 -8.58 7.08
CA ARG A 316 -2.62 -9.55 6.13
C ARG A 316 -4.10 -9.30 5.93
N HIS A 317 -4.54 -9.26 4.67
CA HIS A 317 -5.92 -8.98 4.34
C HIS A 317 -6.77 -10.24 4.31
N GLY A 318 -8.05 -10.10 4.65
CA GLY A 318 -9.09 -11.08 4.40
C GLY A 318 -10.21 -10.52 3.52
N ILE A 319 -10.74 -11.34 2.63
CA ILE A 319 -11.89 -11.10 1.74
C ILE A 319 -13.03 -11.99 2.24
N ASP A 320 -12.91 -13.30 2.07
CA ASP A 320 -13.94 -14.26 2.45
C ASP A 320 -13.73 -14.76 3.90
N ASP A 321 -12.47 -14.95 4.30
CA ASP A 321 -12.04 -15.36 5.65
C ASP A 321 -10.82 -14.53 6.10
N PHE A 322 -10.41 -14.65 7.36
CA PHE A 322 -9.17 -14.02 7.84
C PHE A 322 -7.95 -14.62 7.13
N GLY A 323 -7.06 -13.73 6.67
CA GLY A 323 -5.79 -14.10 6.05
C GLY A 323 -5.90 -14.81 4.70
N ASP A 324 -7.04 -14.73 4.00
CA ASP A 324 -7.21 -15.31 2.67
C ASP A 324 -6.83 -14.36 1.52
N ALA A 325 -6.06 -13.30 1.79
CA ALA A 325 -5.47 -12.41 0.80
C ALA A 325 -4.07 -11.90 1.23
N GLY A 326 -3.45 -11.11 0.35
CA GLY A 326 -2.06 -10.69 0.47
C GLY A 326 -1.75 -9.77 1.66
N PHE A 327 -0.47 -9.45 1.78
CA PHE A 327 0.07 -8.60 2.84
C PHE A 327 0.34 -7.17 2.36
N THR A 328 0.15 -6.21 3.26
CA THR A 328 0.58 -4.82 3.12
C THR A 328 1.59 -4.47 4.20
N PHE A 329 2.67 -3.80 3.81
CA PHE A 329 3.49 -3.00 4.70
C PHE A 329 3.20 -1.52 4.48
N THR A 330 2.67 -0.86 5.50
CA THR A 330 2.54 0.59 5.54
C THR A 330 3.75 1.15 6.24
N GLY A 331 4.51 2.02 5.58
CA GLY A 331 5.73 2.61 6.13
C GLY A 331 5.45 3.59 7.28
N PRO A 332 6.41 3.80 8.20
CA PRO A 332 6.32 4.92 9.15
C PRO A 332 6.42 6.26 8.41
N ALA A 333 5.97 7.33 9.06
CA ALA A 333 6.22 8.68 8.58
C ALA A 333 7.70 9.05 8.77
N LEU A 334 8.28 9.74 7.79
CA LEU A 334 9.62 10.33 7.92
C LEU A 334 9.66 11.36 9.05
N ASN A 335 8.61 12.18 9.12
CA ASN A 335 8.40 13.23 10.11
C ASN A 335 6.90 13.31 10.42
N ASN A 336 6.49 12.84 11.61
CA ASN A 336 5.10 12.55 11.89
C ASN A 336 4.35 13.69 12.61
N ILE A 337 3.39 14.32 11.93
CA ILE A 337 2.49 15.34 12.51
C ILE A 337 1.17 14.77 13.02
N TRP A 338 0.83 13.55 12.60
CA TRP A 338 -0.42 12.86 12.88
C TRP A 338 -0.13 11.49 13.50
N PRO A 339 0.25 11.41 14.79
CA PRO A 339 0.67 10.16 15.41
C PRO A 339 -0.52 9.21 15.59
N ARG A 340 -0.97 8.60 14.48
CA ARG A 340 -1.94 7.51 14.48
C ARG A 340 -1.39 6.38 15.34
N ARG A 341 -2.31 5.64 15.94
CA ARG A 341 -2.01 4.62 16.95
C ARG A 341 -2.95 3.43 16.80
N TRP A 342 -2.57 2.29 17.33
CA TRP A 342 -3.33 1.05 17.28
C TRP A 342 -3.28 0.34 18.64
N TRP A 343 -4.27 0.68 19.46
CA TRP A 343 -4.63 -0.03 20.69
C TRP A 343 -6.13 -0.36 20.63
N PRO A 344 -6.54 -1.34 19.82
CA PRO A 344 -7.94 -1.75 19.76
C PRO A 344 -8.40 -2.26 21.13
N PRO A 345 -9.70 -2.20 21.46
CA PRO A 345 -10.25 -2.94 22.59
C PRO A 345 -9.82 -4.42 22.53
N ARG A 346 -9.43 -4.98 23.67
CA ARG A 346 -8.86 -6.33 23.75
C ARG A 346 -9.90 -7.38 23.40
N GLU A 347 -11.14 -7.11 23.76
CA GLU A 347 -12.32 -7.89 23.45
C GLU A 347 -12.67 -7.93 21.95
N ASP A 348 -12.19 -6.97 21.16
CA ASP A 348 -12.44 -6.93 19.71
C ASP A 348 -11.52 -7.89 18.92
N ARG A 349 -10.47 -8.42 19.57
CA ARG A 349 -9.55 -9.39 18.98
C ARG A 349 -10.26 -10.72 18.75
N GLN A 350 -10.38 -11.12 17.49
CA GLN A 350 -11.04 -12.37 17.08
C GLN A 350 -10.17 -13.60 17.36
N ALA A 351 -8.87 -13.49 17.09
CA ALA A 351 -7.89 -14.53 17.36
C ALA A 351 -6.48 -13.94 17.50
N PRO A 352 -5.59 -14.57 18.29
CA PRO A 352 -4.18 -14.21 18.29
C PRO A 352 -3.45 -14.72 17.04
N LEU A 353 -2.28 -14.14 16.77
CA LEU A 353 -1.35 -14.73 15.81
C LEU A 353 -0.88 -16.10 16.31
N ASP A 354 -0.52 -16.99 15.37
CA ASP A 354 0.08 -18.29 15.70
C ASP A 354 1.42 -18.14 16.44
N ILE A 355 2.17 -17.08 16.13
CA ILE A 355 3.41 -16.71 16.83
C ILE A 355 3.04 -15.68 17.90
N PRO A 356 3.41 -15.91 19.19
CA PRO A 356 3.16 -14.94 20.24
C PRO A 356 3.75 -13.56 19.89
N GLY A 357 2.94 -12.52 20.05
CA GLY A 357 3.31 -11.14 19.79
C GLY A 357 2.58 -10.19 20.72
N PRO A 358 2.76 -8.87 20.55
CA PRO A 358 2.06 -7.87 21.34
C PRO A 358 0.54 -8.05 21.30
N GLU A 359 -0.15 -7.64 22.36
CA GLU A 359 -1.59 -7.91 22.51
C GLU A 359 -2.48 -7.22 21.46
N TYR A 360 -1.96 -6.19 20.79
CA TYR A 360 -2.59 -5.46 19.69
C TYR A 360 -2.41 -6.14 18.31
N THR A 361 -1.82 -7.34 18.24
CA THR A 361 -1.66 -8.13 16.99
C THR A 361 -2.73 -9.22 16.88
N GLY A 362 -2.91 -9.84 15.71
CA GLY A 362 -3.90 -10.90 15.48
C GLY A 362 -5.07 -10.46 14.61
N ASP A 363 -6.15 -11.22 14.63
CA ASP A 363 -7.33 -11.01 13.79
C ASP A 363 -8.26 -9.95 14.38
N PHE A 364 -8.63 -8.96 13.57
CA PHE A 364 -9.56 -7.89 13.90
C PHE A 364 -10.49 -7.58 12.74
N LEU A 365 -11.67 -7.08 13.07
CA LEU A 365 -12.49 -6.36 12.10
C LEU A 365 -12.07 -4.88 12.15
N ASP A 366 -11.74 -4.30 11.00
CA ASP A 366 -11.44 -2.86 10.94
C ASP A 366 -12.72 -2.02 11.16
N GLY A 367 -12.61 -0.68 11.14
CA GLY A 367 -13.78 0.19 11.38
C GLY A 367 -14.92 0.03 10.36
N PHE A 368 -14.67 -0.59 9.21
CA PHE A 368 -15.66 -0.95 8.21
C PHE A 368 -16.04 -2.44 8.28
N GLY A 369 -15.61 -3.19 9.29
CA GLY A 369 -15.87 -4.61 9.36
C GLY A 369 -15.13 -5.43 8.29
N ASN A 370 -14.05 -4.91 7.70
CA ASN A 370 -13.16 -5.68 6.85
C ASN A 370 -12.31 -6.61 7.71
N ARG A 371 -12.01 -7.81 7.21
CA ARG A 371 -11.13 -8.75 7.90
C ARG A 371 -9.68 -8.35 7.71
N ILE A 372 -8.98 -8.13 8.82
CA ILE A 372 -7.55 -7.84 8.85
C ILE A 372 -6.87 -8.69 9.91
N THR A 373 -5.65 -9.15 9.61
CA THR A 373 -4.76 -9.77 10.60
C THR A 373 -3.56 -8.84 10.76
N VAL A 374 -3.45 -8.19 11.91
CA VAL A 374 -2.35 -7.27 12.22
C VAL A 374 -1.16 -8.07 12.72
N HIS A 375 -0.09 -8.11 11.93
CA HIS A 375 1.16 -8.80 12.29
C HIS A 375 2.10 -7.94 13.12
N ALA A 376 2.14 -6.64 12.84
CA ALA A 376 2.87 -5.65 13.64
C ALA A 376 2.26 -4.25 13.49
N SER A 377 2.46 -3.42 14.51
CA SER A 377 2.09 -2.01 14.51
C SER A 377 3.07 -1.21 15.38
N ALA A 378 3.72 -0.20 14.80
CA ALA A 378 4.71 0.61 15.48
C ALA A 378 4.02 1.74 16.26
N ASN A 379 3.46 1.42 17.42
CA ASN A 379 2.72 2.38 18.22
C ASN A 379 3.60 3.54 18.77
N PRO A 380 3.10 4.79 18.84
CA PRO A 380 3.83 5.92 19.40
C PRO A 380 4.13 5.73 20.89
N ARG A 381 5.34 6.11 21.33
CA ARG A 381 5.81 5.91 22.71
C ARG A 381 6.69 7.07 23.15
N ALA A 382 6.66 7.39 24.43
CA ALA A 382 7.65 8.29 25.02
C ALA A 382 9.04 7.63 24.95
N THR A 383 9.98 8.25 24.23
CA THR A 383 11.35 7.76 24.08
C THR A 383 12.32 8.38 25.09
N GLY A 384 11.96 9.56 25.63
CA GLY A 384 12.85 10.36 26.47
C GLY A 384 13.90 11.16 25.69
N LEU A 385 13.91 11.07 24.35
CA LEU A 385 14.81 11.82 23.49
C LEU A 385 14.22 13.21 23.14
N GLN A 386 15.08 14.17 22.82
CA GLN A 386 14.68 15.51 22.41
C GLN A 386 15.13 15.81 20.97
N PRO A 387 14.30 16.50 20.16
CA PRO A 387 12.95 16.97 20.50
C PRO A 387 11.91 15.84 20.48
N ALA A 388 11.05 15.79 21.48
CA ALA A 388 10.04 14.72 21.62
C ALA A 388 9.10 14.62 20.39
N LEU A 389 8.82 15.76 19.76
CA LEU A 389 8.04 15.86 18.51
C LEU A 389 8.60 14.98 17.39
N LEU A 390 9.93 14.85 17.32
CA LEU A 390 10.61 14.05 16.31
C LEU A 390 10.77 12.60 16.75
N HIS A 391 10.92 12.30 18.03
CA HIS A 391 11.32 10.96 18.47
C HIS A 391 10.17 10.10 19.02
N ASP A 392 9.10 10.69 19.53
CA ASP A 392 8.02 9.93 20.21
C ASP A 392 6.88 9.53 19.26
N ARG A 393 6.85 10.11 18.07
CA ARG A 393 5.73 10.02 17.11
C ARG A 393 5.96 8.99 16.00
N VAL A 394 6.64 7.87 16.25
CA VAL A 394 6.84 6.80 15.24
C VAL A 394 7.51 7.34 13.96
N THR A 395 8.52 8.18 14.10
CA THR A 395 9.29 8.64 12.93
C THR A 395 10.32 7.59 12.54
N GLY A 396 10.50 7.39 11.24
CA GLY A 396 11.39 6.34 10.78
C GLY A 396 11.36 6.12 9.28
N TYR A 397 11.83 4.93 8.88
CA TYR A 397 11.82 4.46 7.50
C TYR A 397 11.70 2.93 7.47
N GLY A 398 11.27 2.39 6.32
CA GLY A 398 11.24 0.95 6.07
C GLY A 398 12.38 0.49 5.17
N ILE A 399 12.81 -0.76 5.34
CA ILE A 399 13.65 -1.49 4.37
C ILE A 399 12.92 -2.79 4.01
N VAL A 400 12.65 -3.00 2.72
CA VAL A 400 12.02 -4.24 2.22
C VAL A 400 13.01 -4.98 1.34
N ILE A 401 13.29 -6.24 1.68
CA ILE A 401 14.26 -7.09 0.99
C ILE A 401 13.52 -8.17 0.22
N PHE A 402 13.63 -8.14 -1.10
CA PHE A 402 13.06 -9.11 -2.03
C PHE A 402 14.10 -10.17 -2.38
N ASP A 403 14.19 -11.21 -1.55
CA ASP A 403 15.04 -12.38 -1.78
C ASP A 403 14.32 -13.37 -2.70
N LYS A 404 14.40 -13.07 -3.99
CA LYS A 404 13.76 -13.86 -5.04
C LYS A 404 14.26 -15.29 -5.05
N ALA A 405 15.54 -15.55 -4.79
CA ALA A 405 16.12 -16.89 -4.81
C ALA A 405 15.53 -17.84 -3.75
N ASN A 406 15.05 -17.29 -2.64
CA ASN A 406 14.41 -18.04 -1.56
C ASN A 406 12.92 -17.75 -1.44
N GLU A 407 12.34 -17.05 -2.42
CA GLU A 407 10.91 -16.67 -2.46
C GLU A 407 10.45 -15.93 -1.20
N ARG A 408 11.32 -15.09 -0.62
CA ARG A 408 11.08 -14.39 0.66
C ARG A 408 11.06 -12.87 0.53
N ILE A 409 10.21 -12.26 1.34
CA ILE A 409 10.13 -10.82 1.55
C ILE A 409 10.40 -10.54 3.02
N THR A 410 11.50 -9.84 3.32
CA THR A 410 11.81 -9.40 4.68
C THR A 410 11.51 -7.91 4.80
N ILE A 411 10.73 -7.55 5.81
CA ILE A 411 10.28 -6.20 6.10
C ILE A 411 10.98 -5.77 7.38
N GLU A 412 11.71 -4.67 7.29
CA GLU A 412 12.34 -4.00 8.41
C GLU A 412 11.70 -2.62 8.61
N CYS A 413 11.57 -2.20 9.87
CA CYS A 413 11.00 -0.90 10.21
C CYS A 413 11.84 -0.23 11.30
N TRP A 414 12.54 0.84 10.93
CA TRP A 414 13.58 1.43 11.75
C TRP A 414 13.13 2.77 12.34
N PRO A 415 13.28 2.98 13.66
CA PRO A 415 13.15 4.29 14.25
C PRO A 415 14.19 5.24 13.64
N ARG A 416 13.80 6.47 13.34
CA ARG A 416 14.66 7.48 12.72
C ARG A 416 16.02 7.65 13.41
N HIS A 417 16.00 7.68 14.74
CA HIS A 417 17.16 7.93 15.59
C HIS A 417 18.08 6.71 15.78
N MET A 418 17.69 5.53 15.27
CA MET A 418 18.49 4.30 15.37
C MET A 418 19.46 4.18 14.20
N ASP A 419 20.75 4.14 14.52
CA ASP A 419 21.81 3.83 13.56
C ASP A 419 21.93 2.31 13.39
N PRO A 420 21.60 1.75 12.21
CA PRO A 420 21.58 0.31 11.98
C PRO A 420 22.96 -0.37 12.04
N SER A 421 24.05 0.40 12.05
CA SER A 421 25.42 -0.15 12.16
C SER A 421 25.87 -0.41 13.60
N GLN A 422 25.11 0.04 14.60
CA GLN A 422 25.46 -0.14 16.01
C GLN A 422 25.02 -1.53 16.51
N ASP A 423 25.82 -2.14 17.38
CA ASP A 423 25.53 -3.47 17.95
C ASP A 423 24.21 -3.53 18.73
N GLN A 424 23.74 -2.40 19.26
CA GLN A 424 22.50 -2.28 20.02
C GLN A 424 21.35 -1.70 19.19
N ALA A 425 21.50 -1.60 17.87
CA ALA A 425 20.45 -1.07 17.01
C ALA A 425 19.23 -1.98 17.03
N VAL A 426 18.06 -1.39 17.29
CA VAL A 426 16.79 -2.11 17.33
C VAL A 426 15.79 -1.47 16.39
N GLN A 427 15.00 -2.32 15.75
CA GLN A 427 13.82 -1.93 14.97
C GLN A 427 12.65 -1.62 15.90
N PHE A 428 11.53 -1.15 15.35
CA PHE A 428 10.28 -1.08 16.11
C PHE A 428 9.86 -2.49 16.58
N GLU A 429 9.14 -2.55 17.71
CA GLU A 429 8.64 -3.80 18.29
C GLU A 429 7.82 -4.59 17.27
N GLY A 430 8.14 -5.88 17.10
CA GLY A 430 7.48 -6.76 16.13
C GLY A 430 8.19 -6.90 14.78
N TRP A 431 9.24 -6.11 14.53
CA TRP A 431 10.10 -6.25 13.35
C TRP A 431 11.48 -6.85 13.68
N PRO A 432 12.17 -7.47 12.72
CA PRO A 432 11.76 -7.67 11.31
C PRO A 432 10.70 -8.77 11.15
N ILE A 433 9.92 -8.67 10.08
CA ILE A 433 8.96 -9.71 9.65
C ILE A 433 9.46 -10.32 8.35
N THR A 434 9.43 -11.65 8.23
CA THR A 434 9.74 -12.34 6.97
C THR A 434 8.55 -13.17 6.52
N LEU A 435 8.16 -12.97 5.26
CA LEU A 435 7.03 -13.63 4.59
C LEU A 435 7.55 -14.49 3.44
N HIS A 436 6.84 -15.57 3.12
CA HIS A 436 7.02 -16.27 1.86
C HIS A 436 6.13 -15.66 0.79
N SER A 437 6.57 -15.61 -0.46
CA SER A 437 5.80 -15.03 -1.57
C SER A 437 4.42 -15.69 -1.75
N ASP A 438 4.34 -17.02 -1.59
CA ASP A 438 3.09 -17.78 -1.62
C ASP A 438 2.09 -17.41 -0.50
N ASP A 439 2.53 -16.76 0.59
CA ASP A 439 1.62 -16.27 1.63
C ASP A 439 0.65 -15.20 1.09
N GLY A 440 0.97 -14.61 -0.07
CA GLY A 440 0.17 -13.63 -0.79
C GLY A 440 -1.16 -14.14 -1.36
N ASP A 441 -1.36 -15.46 -1.50
CA ASP A 441 -2.68 -16.03 -1.83
C ASP A 441 -3.52 -16.20 -0.55
N GLY A 442 -2.98 -16.93 0.42
CA GLY A 442 -3.56 -17.13 1.75
C GLY A 442 -4.79 -18.05 1.84
N ARG A 443 -5.46 -18.33 0.72
CA ARG A 443 -6.53 -19.34 0.70
C ARG A 443 -5.99 -20.72 1.08
N LYS A 444 -6.79 -21.49 1.82
CA LYS A 444 -6.51 -22.90 2.12
C LYS A 444 -6.84 -23.77 0.90
N PRO A 445 -5.88 -24.50 0.30
CA PRO A 445 -6.17 -25.37 -0.83
C PRO A 445 -7.12 -26.50 -0.45
N VAL A 446 -8.08 -26.82 -1.33
CA VAL A 446 -8.95 -28.01 -1.18
C VAL A 446 -8.32 -29.29 -1.75
N GLY A 447 -7.21 -29.13 -2.47
CA GLY A 447 -6.43 -30.18 -3.10
C GLY A 447 -5.29 -29.59 -3.94
N TYR A 448 -4.63 -30.48 -4.68
CA TYR A 448 -3.55 -30.12 -5.61
C TYR A 448 -3.76 -30.84 -6.94
N LEU A 449 -3.32 -30.22 -8.03
CA LEU A 449 -3.20 -30.92 -9.30
C LEU A 449 -2.11 -32.01 -9.23
N PRO A 450 -2.16 -33.02 -10.13
CA PRO A 450 -1.06 -33.97 -10.28
C PRO A 450 0.28 -33.24 -10.46
N SER A 451 1.38 -33.87 -10.01
CA SER A 451 2.73 -33.32 -10.17
C SER A 451 2.98 -32.93 -11.63
N ILE A 452 3.52 -31.74 -11.84
CA ILE A 452 3.82 -31.17 -13.15
C ILE A 452 5.33 -31.21 -13.34
N ARG A 453 5.77 -31.63 -14.53
CA ARG A 453 7.17 -31.55 -14.98
C ARG A 453 7.26 -30.79 -16.29
N VAL A 454 8.14 -29.80 -16.33
CA VAL A 454 8.41 -28.96 -17.49
C VAL A 454 9.77 -29.31 -18.09
N ARG A 455 9.86 -29.37 -19.43
CA ARG A 455 11.11 -29.63 -20.17
C ARG A 455 11.22 -28.68 -21.35
N GLY A 456 12.45 -28.31 -21.71
CA GLY A 456 12.72 -27.48 -22.89
C GLY A 456 12.55 -25.97 -22.68
N LEU A 457 12.43 -25.50 -21.42
CA LEU A 457 12.55 -24.08 -21.08
C LEU A 457 13.91 -23.80 -20.44
N ASP A 458 14.49 -22.65 -20.77
CA ASP A 458 15.78 -22.20 -20.24
C ASP A 458 15.67 -21.52 -18.86
N HIS A 459 14.45 -21.15 -18.46
CA HIS A 459 14.16 -20.38 -17.27
C HIS A 459 12.92 -20.91 -16.54
N ASP A 460 12.78 -20.51 -15.28
CA ASP A 460 11.64 -20.80 -14.43
C ASP A 460 10.30 -20.46 -15.13
N PRO A 461 9.39 -21.42 -15.27
CA PRO A 461 8.15 -21.25 -16.03
C PRO A 461 7.18 -20.29 -15.33
N VAL A 462 6.36 -19.62 -16.13
CA VAL A 462 5.13 -18.97 -15.67
C VAL A 462 3.97 -19.94 -15.83
N VAL A 463 3.13 -20.01 -14.81
CA VAL A 463 1.92 -20.81 -14.77
C VAL A 463 0.72 -19.88 -14.69
N GLU A 464 -0.30 -20.13 -15.52
CA GLU A 464 -1.65 -19.63 -15.34
C GLU A 464 -2.58 -20.80 -15.04
N LEU A 465 -3.30 -20.71 -13.93
CA LEU A 465 -4.38 -21.62 -13.60
C LEU A 465 -5.72 -20.90 -13.83
N ARG A 466 -6.57 -21.47 -14.68
CA ARG A 466 -7.90 -20.92 -15.01
C ARG A 466 -9.00 -21.95 -14.73
N SER A 467 -10.20 -21.48 -14.45
CA SER A 467 -11.39 -22.34 -14.54
C SER A 467 -11.66 -22.72 -16.00
N VAL A 468 -12.48 -23.74 -16.24
CA VAL A 468 -12.96 -24.07 -17.60
C VAL A 468 -13.79 -22.96 -18.26
N SER A 469 -14.28 -21.99 -17.48
CA SER A 469 -14.94 -20.79 -18.03
C SER A 469 -13.96 -19.69 -18.45
N GLY A 470 -12.65 -19.90 -18.29
CA GLY A 470 -11.59 -18.95 -18.63
C GLY A 470 -11.24 -17.95 -17.53
N LYS A 471 -11.92 -17.98 -16.38
CA LYS A 471 -11.62 -17.10 -15.25
C LYS A 471 -10.27 -17.48 -14.64
N LEU A 472 -9.38 -16.50 -14.49
CA LEU A 472 -8.10 -16.69 -13.82
C LEU A 472 -8.30 -17.03 -12.33
N VAL A 473 -7.68 -18.12 -11.89
CA VAL A 473 -7.59 -18.52 -10.48
C VAL A 473 -6.34 -17.91 -9.85
N TYR A 474 -5.18 -18.06 -10.51
CA TYR A 474 -3.93 -17.34 -10.23
C TYR A 474 -2.95 -17.45 -11.41
N SER A 475 -1.98 -16.55 -11.46
CA SER A 475 -0.81 -16.58 -12.35
C SER A 475 0.46 -16.27 -11.55
N ARG A 476 1.48 -17.12 -11.68
CA ARG A 476 2.77 -16.93 -11.00
C ARG A 476 3.93 -17.57 -11.73
N ARG A 477 5.13 -17.00 -11.57
CA ARG A 477 6.37 -17.68 -11.92
C ARG A 477 6.71 -18.71 -10.84
N ILE A 478 7.04 -19.92 -11.25
CA ILE A 478 7.38 -21.03 -10.34
C ILE A 478 8.87 -21.31 -10.43
N GLN A 479 9.57 -21.35 -9.30
CA GLN A 479 10.96 -21.76 -9.29
C GLN A 479 11.11 -23.26 -9.50
N GLY A 480 11.96 -23.63 -10.46
CA GLY A 480 12.21 -25.00 -10.83
C GLY A 480 11.23 -25.57 -11.85
N MET A 481 11.48 -26.83 -12.23
CA MET A 481 10.81 -27.51 -13.35
C MET A 481 9.87 -28.64 -12.91
N GLU A 482 9.73 -28.86 -11.60
CA GLU A 482 8.84 -29.86 -11.02
C GLU A 482 8.10 -29.28 -9.83
N PHE A 483 6.77 -29.27 -9.88
CA PHE A 483 5.94 -28.62 -8.86
C PHE A 483 4.52 -29.17 -8.81
N ASN A 484 3.81 -28.85 -7.73
CA ASN A 484 2.39 -29.10 -7.55
C ASN A 484 1.65 -27.78 -7.44
N LEU A 485 0.48 -27.70 -8.07
CA LEU A 485 -0.33 -26.50 -8.10
C LEU A 485 -1.53 -26.66 -7.16
N PRO A 486 -1.69 -25.79 -6.15
CA PRO A 486 -2.88 -25.81 -5.30
C PRO A 486 -4.12 -25.46 -6.12
N VAL A 487 -5.25 -26.05 -5.73
CA VAL A 487 -6.58 -25.70 -6.26
C VAL A 487 -7.53 -25.33 -5.12
N PHE A 488 -8.50 -24.48 -5.44
CA PHE A 488 -9.44 -23.92 -4.47
C PHE A 488 -10.90 -24.33 -4.74
N ASP A 489 -11.11 -25.14 -5.76
CA ASP A 489 -12.36 -25.86 -6.02
C ASP A 489 -12.09 -27.26 -6.60
N TYR A 490 -13.14 -28.09 -6.65
CA TYR A 490 -13.05 -29.48 -7.13
C TYR A 490 -13.33 -29.64 -8.64
N GLY A 491 -13.58 -28.55 -9.36
CA GLY A 491 -13.91 -28.57 -10.78
C GLY A 491 -12.68 -28.74 -11.68
N PRO A 492 -12.86 -29.08 -12.97
CA PRO A 492 -11.77 -29.05 -13.93
C PRO A 492 -11.16 -27.66 -14.06
N HIS A 493 -9.84 -27.63 -14.27
CA HIS A 493 -9.06 -26.42 -14.47
C HIS A 493 -8.32 -26.49 -15.82
N VAL A 494 -8.03 -25.33 -16.39
CA VAL A 494 -7.11 -25.17 -17.52
C VAL A 494 -5.78 -24.68 -16.97
N VAL A 495 -4.72 -25.44 -17.21
CA VAL A 495 -3.35 -25.10 -16.81
C VAL A 495 -2.58 -24.70 -18.06
N ARG A 496 -2.10 -23.46 -18.08
CA ARG A 496 -1.22 -22.95 -19.12
C ARG A 496 0.16 -22.68 -18.51
N ILE A 497 1.21 -23.21 -19.14
CA ILE A 497 2.59 -23.10 -18.65
C ILE A 497 3.45 -22.58 -19.79
N GLY A 498 4.42 -21.71 -19.51
CA GLY A 498 5.26 -21.16 -20.58
C GLY A 498 6.28 -20.14 -20.15
N ASP A 499 6.89 -19.52 -21.16
CA ASP A 499 7.77 -18.37 -21.04
C ASP A 499 7.12 -17.17 -21.76
N PRO A 500 6.61 -16.16 -21.01
CA PRO A 500 6.00 -14.98 -21.62
C PRO A 500 6.98 -14.17 -22.47
N ASP A 501 8.29 -14.17 -22.13
CA ASP A 501 9.30 -13.38 -22.84
C ASP A 501 9.56 -13.95 -24.25
N GLN A 502 9.29 -15.24 -24.47
CA GLN A 502 9.42 -15.93 -25.76
C GLN A 502 8.08 -16.22 -26.43
N ALA A 503 6.97 -15.83 -25.81
CA ALA A 503 5.61 -16.21 -26.23
C ALA A 503 5.41 -17.73 -26.42
N LEU A 504 6.16 -18.55 -25.67
CA LEU A 504 6.08 -20.02 -25.73
C LEU A 504 5.11 -20.52 -24.66
N TRP A 505 4.05 -21.21 -25.06
CA TRP A 505 3.02 -21.68 -24.14
C TRP A 505 2.50 -23.06 -24.53
N LEU A 506 2.22 -23.87 -23.50
CA LEU A 506 1.51 -25.14 -23.61
C LEU A 506 0.33 -25.14 -22.64
N GLU A 507 -0.78 -25.74 -23.04
CA GLU A 507 -2.01 -25.75 -22.25
C GLU A 507 -2.60 -27.15 -22.14
N ARG A 508 -3.17 -27.47 -20.97
CA ARG A 508 -3.93 -28.71 -20.73
C ARG A 508 -5.13 -28.45 -19.81
N THR A 509 -6.24 -29.12 -20.09
CA THR A 509 -7.34 -29.24 -19.12
C THR A 509 -7.08 -30.40 -18.17
N VAL A 510 -7.22 -30.17 -16.87
CA VAL A 510 -6.86 -31.10 -15.79
C VAL A 510 -7.99 -31.17 -14.76
N GLN A 511 -8.33 -32.38 -14.32
CA GLN A 511 -9.26 -32.61 -13.21
C GLN A 511 -8.47 -32.69 -11.88
N PRO A 512 -8.91 -32.02 -10.81
CA PRO A 512 -8.35 -32.23 -9.47
C PRO A 512 -8.62 -33.67 -9.02
N ASN A 513 -7.57 -34.48 -8.84
CA ASN A 513 -7.73 -35.91 -8.54
C ASN A 513 -7.61 -36.19 -7.02
N ARG A 514 -8.47 -37.07 -6.50
CA ARG A 514 -8.41 -37.61 -5.11
C ARG A 514 -7.56 -38.89 -4.96
N GLN A 515 -6.91 -39.43 -6.01
CA GLN A 515 -6.01 -40.60 -5.94
C GLN A 515 -4.89 -40.57 -7.01
N PRO A 516 -3.75 -41.27 -6.79
CA PRO A 516 -2.47 -40.92 -7.38
C PRO A 516 -2.31 -41.53 -8.77
N ALA A 517 -2.30 -40.74 -9.84
CA ALA A 517 -1.89 -41.26 -11.13
C ALA A 517 -1.42 -40.16 -12.10
N THR A 518 -0.20 -40.39 -12.59
CA THR A 518 0.52 -39.74 -13.69
C THR A 518 0.87 -38.26 -13.54
N THR A 519 2.18 -38.01 -13.39
CA THR A 519 2.81 -36.71 -13.61
C THR A 519 2.41 -36.13 -14.97
N LEU A 520 2.04 -34.85 -15.00
CA LEU A 520 1.74 -34.09 -16.21
C LEU A 520 3.02 -33.54 -16.80
N PHE A 521 3.28 -33.80 -18.08
CA PHE A 521 4.46 -33.30 -18.78
C PHE A 521 4.10 -32.15 -19.73
N PHE A 522 4.83 -31.05 -19.61
CA PHE A 522 4.82 -29.92 -20.54
C PHE A 522 6.20 -29.88 -21.21
N ASP A 523 6.27 -30.38 -22.44
CA ASP A 523 7.52 -30.61 -23.18
C ASP A 523 7.62 -29.64 -24.36
N PHE A 524 8.50 -28.65 -24.22
CA PHE A 524 8.76 -27.61 -25.22
C PHE A 524 9.84 -28.01 -26.23
N THR A 525 10.32 -29.26 -26.20
CA THR A 525 11.32 -29.77 -27.15
C THR A 525 10.70 -30.36 -28.43
N GLN A 526 9.37 -30.47 -28.49
CA GLN A 526 8.62 -31.13 -29.57
C GLN A 526 8.13 -30.19 -30.65
#